data_AF-A0A1Q7E489-F1
#
_entry.id   AF-A0A1Q7E489-F1
#
_cell.length_a   1.000
_cell.length_b   1.000
_cell.length_c   1.000
_cell.angle_alpha   90.00
_cell.angle_beta   90.00
_cell.angle_gamma   90.00
#
_symmetry.space_group_name_H-M   'P 1'
#
loop_
_entity.id
_entity.type
_entity.pdbx_description
1 polymer ?
#
loop_
_entity_poly.entity_id
_entity_poly.type
_entity_poly.pdbx_seq_one_letter_code
_entity_poly.pdbx_strand_id
1 'polypeptide(L)'
;MFERLRDALRAALDAATPPGDLRDLARQMREAVVEARVAVQEMQQALARSDAALAAERQRLADAERRGRLAAEIQDQETVEVAQRFTAKHRERVDVLERKRAAQQDELALAERDVAEMQAQLRKAELSRPQTSAERSTEEAWRDLQAAGGERPVMDLRDELLKSEMDRAAREAAAEKQLEEMKKKLRKD
;
A
#
# COMPACT_ATOMS: atom_id res chain seq x y z
N MET A 1 -18.48 14.83 -35.99
CA MET A 1 -19.44 15.66 -35.22
C MET A 1 -19.34 15.39 -33.72
N PHE A 2 -19.32 14.13 -33.28
CA PHE A 2 -19.17 13.74 -31.86
C PHE A 2 -17.87 14.20 -31.19
N GLU A 3 -16.76 14.28 -31.91
CA GLU A 3 -15.48 14.76 -31.36
C GLU A 3 -15.53 16.25 -31.02
N ARG A 4 -16.03 17.09 -31.92
CA ARG A 4 -16.25 18.52 -31.64
C ARG A 4 -17.18 18.76 -30.44
N LEU A 5 -18.20 17.92 -30.26
CA LEU A 5 -19.10 18.01 -29.12
C LEU A 5 -18.42 17.57 -27.81
N ARG A 6 -17.59 16.53 -27.87
CA ARG A 6 -16.77 16.05 -26.74
C ARG A 6 -15.73 17.09 -26.31
N ASP A 7 -15.10 17.75 -27.28
CA ASP A 7 -14.10 18.79 -27.03
C ASP A 7 -14.75 20.06 -26.47
N ALA A 8 -15.92 20.44 -26.99
CA ALA A 8 -16.71 21.53 -26.43
C ALA A 8 -17.19 21.24 -25.00
N LEU A 9 -17.59 19.99 -24.71
CA LEU A 9 -18.00 19.56 -23.37
C LEU A 9 -16.82 19.55 -22.40
N ARG A 10 -15.64 19.08 -22.83
CA ARG A 10 -14.40 19.16 -22.01
C ARG A 10 -14.02 20.60 -21.73
N ALA A 11 -14.00 21.46 -22.74
CA ALA A 11 -13.69 22.87 -22.57
C ALA A 11 -14.68 23.57 -21.62
N ALA A 12 -15.97 23.19 -21.66
CA ALA A 12 -16.99 23.72 -20.75
C ALA A 12 -16.80 23.23 -19.31
N LEU A 13 -16.44 21.96 -19.11
CA LEU A 13 -16.15 21.40 -17.78
C LEU A 13 -14.85 21.98 -17.18
N ASP A 14 -13.83 22.18 -18.00
CA ASP A 14 -12.57 22.84 -17.61
C ASP A 14 -12.80 24.32 -17.27
N ALA A 15 -13.69 25.01 -18.00
CA ALA A 15 -14.06 26.39 -17.72
C ALA A 15 -14.97 26.55 -16.48
N ALA A 16 -15.77 25.53 -16.16
CA ALA A 16 -16.70 25.54 -15.02
C ALA A 16 -16.03 25.16 -13.70
N THR A 17 -14.81 24.60 -13.72
CA THR A 17 -14.07 24.21 -12.52
C THR A 17 -13.08 25.30 -12.13
N PRO A 18 -13.29 26.07 -11.04
CA PRO A 18 -12.34 27.09 -10.61
C PRO A 18 -10.96 26.47 -10.35
N PRO A 19 -9.85 27.18 -10.63
CA PRO A 19 -8.50 26.64 -10.44
C PRO A 19 -8.14 26.25 -8.98
N GLY A 20 -8.94 26.66 -7.99
CA GLY A 20 -8.87 26.17 -6.61
C GLY A 20 -9.46 24.78 -6.42
N ASP A 21 -10.56 24.48 -7.11
CA ASP A 21 -11.35 23.25 -6.97
C ASP A 21 -10.58 22.02 -7.50
N LEU A 22 -9.79 22.18 -8.57
CA LEU A 22 -8.91 21.12 -9.09
C LEU A 22 -7.77 20.74 -8.12
N ARG A 23 -7.27 21.69 -7.32
CA ARG A 23 -6.22 21.41 -6.32
C ARG A 23 -6.78 20.68 -5.13
N ASP A 24 -7.94 21.11 -4.66
CA ASP A 24 -8.65 20.45 -3.58
C ASP A 24 -9.07 19.05 -4.00
N LEU A 25 -9.52 18.87 -5.24
CA LEU A 25 -9.77 17.55 -5.82
C LEU A 25 -8.51 16.67 -5.83
N ALA A 26 -7.38 17.16 -6.35
CA ALA A 26 -6.13 16.39 -6.36
C ALA A 26 -5.60 16.09 -4.94
N ARG A 27 -5.87 16.95 -3.97
CA ARG A 27 -5.58 16.69 -2.54
C ARG A 27 -6.47 15.58 -2.00
N GLN A 28 -7.78 15.64 -2.22
CA GLN A 28 -8.73 14.60 -1.81
C GLN A 28 -8.40 13.24 -2.46
N MET A 29 -8.04 13.23 -3.74
CA MET A 29 -7.61 12.01 -4.44
C MET A 29 -6.34 11.41 -3.82
N ARG A 30 -5.36 12.24 -3.41
CA ARG A 30 -4.16 11.76 -2.70
C ARG A 30 -4.51 11.14 -1.35
N GLU A 31 -5.36 11.80 -0.59
CA GLU A 31 -5.85 11.31 0.70
C GLU A 31 -6.54 9.95 0.54
N ALA A 32 -7.49 9.84 -0.40
CA ALA A 32 -8.18 8.60 -0.70
C ALA A 32 -7.23 7.47 -1.15
N VAL A 33 -6.21 7.76 -1.95
CA VAL A 33 -5.20 6.77 -2.35
C VAL A 33 -4.37 6.29 -1.16
N VAL A 34 -4.02 7.19 -0.24
CA VAL A 34 -3.28 6.83 0.98
C VAL A 34 -4.14 5.94 1.87
N GLU A 35 -5.39 6.31 2.12
CA GLU A 35 -6.34 5.50 2.89
C GLU A 35 -6.53 4.10 2.28
N ALA A 36 -6.75 4.03 0.97
CA ALA A 36 -6.91 2.76 0.27
C ALA A 36 -5.64 1.88 0.33
N ARG A 37 -4.44 2.47 0.27
CA ARG A 37 -3.18 1.75 0.47
C ARG A 37 -3.04 1.19 1.89
N VAL A 38 -3.46 1.95 2.91
CA VAL A 38 -3.48 1.46 4.30
C VAL A 38 -4.45 0.27 4.43
N ALA A 39 -5.65 0.37 3.85
CA ALA A 39 -6.62 -0.72 3.85
C ALA A 39 -6.05 -1.98 3.15
N VAL A 40 -5.37 -1.85 2.02
CA VAL A 40 -4.67 -2.97 1.35
C VAL A 40 -3.63 -3.61 2.28
N GLN A 41 -2.85 -2.81 3.01
CA GLN A 41 -1.87 -3.34 3.96
C GLN A 41 -2.55 -4.11 5.11
N GLU A 42 -3.68 -3.61 5.63
CA GLU A 42 -4.47 -4.31 6.65
C GLU A 42 -5.04 -5.63 6.13
N MET A 43 -5.50 -5.66 4.88
CA MET A 43 -5.98 -6.88 4.21
C MET A 43 -4.85 -7.91 4.05
N GLN A 44 -3.65 -7.48 3.64
CA GLN A 44 -2.46 -8.34 3.55
C GLN A 44 -2.11 -8.95 4.92
N GLN A 45 -2.15 -8.16 5.99
CA GLN A 45 -1.93 -8.65 7.35
C GLN A 45 -3.04 -9.61 7.79
N ALA A 46 -4.30 -9.34 7.43
CA ALA A 46 -5.42 -10.22 7.73
C ALA A 46 -5.29 -11.58 7.02
N LEU A 47 -4.83 -11.58 5.77
CA LEU A 47 -4.52 -12.79 5.01
C LEU A 47 -3.39 -13.58 5.68
N ALA A 48 -2.30 -12.92 6.06
CA ALA A 48 -1.18 -13.57 6.76
C ALA A 48 -1.61 -14.22 8.10
N ARG A 49 -2.51 -13.57 8.86
CA ARG A 49 -3.10 -14.17 10.07
C ARG A 49 -3.93 -15.41 9.75
N SER A 50 -4.71 -15.39 8.67
CA SER A 50 -5.49 -16.56 8.24
C SER A 50 -4.59 -17.70 7.74
N ASP A 51 -3.49 -17.40 7.06
CA ASP A 51 -2.48 -18.38 6.65
C ASP A 51 -1.85 -19.07 7.86
N ALA A 52 -1.45 -18.29 8.88
CA ALA A 52 -0.93 -18.83 10.12
C ALA A 52 -1.96 -19.71 10.86
N ALA A 53 -3.23 -19.28 10.91
CA ALA A 53 -4.31 -20.05 11.51
C ALA A 53 -4.57 -21.37 10.76
N LEU A 54 -4.57 -21.34 9.43
CA LEU A 54 -4.73 -22.52 8.58
C LEU A 54 -3.56 -23.50 8.76
N ALA A 55 -2.32 -23.02 8.81
CA ALA A 55 -1.15 -23.85 9.08
C ALA A 55 -1.24 -24.52 10.45
N ALA A 56 -1.60 -23.77 11.49
CA ALA A 56 -1.77 -24.31 12.83
C ALA A 56 -2.88 -25.37 12.90
N GLU A 57 -4.00 -25.16 12.22
CA GLU A 57 -5.11 -26.13 12.22
C GLU A 57 -4.76 -27.39 11.42
N ARG A 58 -4.05 -27.27 10.30
CA ARG A 58 -3.52 -28.43 9.54
C ARG A 58 -2.55 -29.25 10.38
N GLN A 59 -1.71 -28.60 11.19
CA GLN A 59 -0.84 -29.32 12.13
C GLN A 59 -1.64 -30.10 13.18
N ARG A 60 -2.68 -29.49 13.76
CA ARG A 60 -3.56 -30.18 14.73
C ARG A 60 -4.29 -31.36 14.11
N LEU A 61 -4.73 -31.23 12.85
CA LEU A 61 -5.31 -32.32 12.09
C LEU A 61 -4.31 -33.48 11.95
N ALA A 62 -3.10 -33.20 11.49
CA ALA A 62 -2.04 -34.21 11.35
C ALA A 62 -1.67 -34.88 12.68
N ASP A 63 -1.69 -34.12 13.78
CA ASP A 63 -1.45 -34.63 15.13
C ASP A 63 -2.58 -35.56 15.59
N ALA A 64 -3.84 -35.19 15.37
CA ALA A 64 -5.00 -36.03 15.71
C ALA A 64 -4.97 -37.34 14.91
N GLU A 65 -4.70 -37.28 13.61
CA GLU A 65 -4.59 -38.45 12.74
C GLU A 65 -3.45 -39.38 13.17
N ARG A 66 -2.27 -38.81 13.48
CA ARG A 66 -1.13 -39.60 13.97
C ARG A 66 -1.44 -40.28 15.29
N ARG A 67 -2.04 -39.57 16.24
CA ARG A 67 -2.43 -40.14 17.55
C ARG A 67 -3.46 -41.25 17.40
N GLY A 68 -4.44 -41.07 16.51
CA GLY A 68 -5.41 -42.12 16.19
C GLY A 68 -4.76 -43.38 15.62
N ARG A 69 -3.77 -43.23 14.72
CA ARG A 69 -3.01 -44.38 14.19
C ARG A 69 -2.22 -45.11 15.28
N LEU A 70 -1.50 -44.38 16.13
CA LEU A 70 -0.73 -44.96 17.23
C LEU A 70 -1.62 -45.68 18.25
N ALA A 71 -2.80 -45.11 18.56
CA ALA A 71 -3.76 -45.75 19.45
C ALA A 71 -4.32 -47.05 18.85
N ALA A 72 -4.55 -47.09 17.54
CA ALA A 72 -5.01 -48.30 16.85
C ALA A 72 -3.96 -49.42 16.90
N GLU A 73 -2.67 -49.09 16.81
CA GLU A 73 -1.57 -50.06 16.92
C GLU A 73 -1.54 -50.76 18.28
N ILE A 74 -1.87 -50.04 19.36
CA ILE A 74 -1.94 -50.60 20.73
C ILE A 74 -3.35 -51.07 21.12
N GLN A 75 -4.30 -51.07 20.17
CA GLN A 75 -5.69 -51.49 20.37
C GLN A 75 -6.46 -50.67 21.42
N ASP A 76 -6.07 -49.41 21.65
CA ASP A 76 -6.80 -48.47 22.50
C ASP A 76 -7.97 -47.86 21.71
N GLN A 77 -9.12 -48.54 21.76
CA GLN A 77 -10.31 -48.16 21.00
C GLN A 77 -10.90 -46.82 21.44
N GLU A 78 -10.84 -46.50 22.74
CA GLU A 78 -11.38 -45.23 23.25
C GLU A 78 -10.60 -44.05 22.64
N THR A 79 -9.27 -44.12 22.64
CA THR A 79 -8.44 -43.08 22.05
C THR A 79 -8.63 -43.01 20.52
N VAL A 80 -8.82 -44.14 19.84
CA VAL A 80 -9.13 -44.16 18.39
C VAL A 80 -10.42 -43.40 18.09
N GLU A 81 -11.50 -43.68 18.82
CA GLU A 81 -12.80 -43.01 18.63
C GLU A 81 -12.72 -41.50 18.92
N VAL A 82 -11.98 -41.11 19.95
CA VAL A 82 -11.73 -39.69 20.24
C VAL A 82 -10.94 -39.05 19.10
N ALA A 83 -9.85 -39.67 18.65
CA ALA A 83 -9.02 -39.15 17.58
C ALA A 83 -9.79 -38.98 16.26
N GLN A 84 -10.70 -39.90 15.92
CA GLN A 84 -11.57 -39.80 14.75
C GLN A 84 -12.49 -38.57 14.83
N ARG A 85 -13.13 -38.33 15.99
CA ARG A 85 -13.99 -37.15 16.21
C ARG A 85 -13.21 -35.84 16.06
N PHE A 86 -12.02 -35.76 16.65
CA PHE A 86 -11.16 -34.58 16.52
C PHE A 86 -10.66 -34.39 15.09
N THR A 87 -10.28 -35.47 14.40
CA THR A 87 -9.87 -35.45 12.99
C THR A 87 -10.98 -34.86 12.11
N ALA A 88 -12.22 -35.35 12.25
CA ALA A 88 -13.37 -34.83 11.50
C ALA A 88 -13.57 -33.33 11.74
N LYS A 89 -13.57 -32.91 13.01
CA LYS A 89 -13.70 -31.49 13.39
C LYS A 89 -12.58 -30.60 12.83
N HIS A 90 -11.33 -31.08 12.85
CA HIS A 90 -10.20 -30.33 12.33
C HIS A 90 -10.25 -30.24 10.79
N ARG A 91 -10.69 -31.29 10.10
CA ARG A 91 -10.91 -31.25 8.64
C ARG A 91 -11.93 -30.20 8.25
N GLU A 92 -13.10 -30.20 8.89
CA GLU A 92 -14.13 -29.19 8.63
C GLU A 92 -13.62 -27.76 8.84
N ARG A 93 -12.83 -27.55 9.90
CA ARG A 93 -12.21 -26.24 10.18
C ARG A 93 -11.17 -25.85 9.13
N VAL A 94 -10.34 -26.79 8.68
CA VAL A 94 -9.39 -26.57 7.59
C VAL A 94 -10.15 -26.13 6.33
N ASP A 95 -11.22 -26.83 5.95
CA ASP A 95 -12.02 -26.50 4.77
C ASP A 95 -12.65 -25.09 4.85
N VAL A 96 -13.10 -24.69 6.04
CA VAL A 96 -13.62 -23.33 6.28
C VAL A 96 -12.50 -22.29 6.17
N LEU A 97 -11.34 -22.55 6.76
CA LEU A 97 -10.20 -21.63 6.73
C LEU A 97 -9.62 -21.48 5.32
N GLU A 98 -9.59 -22.56 4.52
CA GLU A 98 -9.17 -22.53 3.12
C GLU A 98 -10.10 -21.66 2.27
N ARG A 99 -11.42 -21.84 2.41
CA ARG A 99 -12.40 -20.99 1.71
C ARG A 99 -12.30 -19.53 2.14
N LYS A 100 -12.12 -19.27 3.44
CA LYS A 100 -11.91 -17.92 3.96
C LYS A 100 -10.65 -17.29 3.38
N ARG A 101 -9.54 -18.03 3.35
CA ARG A 101 -8.27 -17.58 2.76
C ARG A 101 -8.45 -17.24 1.29
N ALA A 102 -9.07 -18.11 0.51
CA ALA A 102 -9.31 -17.88 -0.91
C ALA A 102 -10.12 -16.59 -1.15
N ALA A 103 -11.22 -16.39 -0.41
CA ALA A 103 -11.99 -15.16 -0.49
C ALA A 103 -11.15 -13.92 -0.13
N GLN A 104 -10.33 -13.99 0.93
CA GLN A 104 -9.44 -12.87 1.29
C GLN A 104 -8.39 -12.57 0.22
N GLN A 105 -7.90 -13.57 -0.50
CA GLN A 105 -6.97 -13.37 -1.61
C GLN A 105 -7.64 -12.68 -2.79
N ASP A 106 -8.87 -13.08 -3.13
CA ASP A 106 -9.64 -12.47 -4.21
C ASP A 106 -10.00 -11.01 -3.90
N GLU A 107 -10.43 -10.72 -2.68
CA GLU A 107 -10.70 -9.36 -2.20
C GLU A 107 -9.44 -8.48 -2.22
N LEU A 108 -8.29 -9.01 -1.77
CA LEU A 108 -7.02 -8.29 -1.84
C LEU A 108 -6.65 -7.95 -3.28
N ALA A 109 -6.82 -8.89 -4.22
CA ALA A 109 -6.54 -8.66 -5.63
C ALA A 109 -7.50 -7.63 -6.28
N LEU A 110 -8.73 -7.50 -5.79
CA LEU A 110 -9.64 -6.41 -6.18
C LEU A 110 -9.14 -5.07 -5.64
N ALA A 111 -8.87 -4.99 -4.33
CA ALA A 111 -8.40 -3.76 -3.70
C ALA A 111 -7.07 -3.23 -4.28
N GLU A 112 -6.14 -4.13 -4.62
CA GLU A 112 -4.87 -3.75 -5.27
C GLU A 112 -5.09 -3.16 -6.67
N ARG A 113 -6.07 -3.69 -7.43
CA ARG A 113 -6.47 -3.12 -8.73
C ARG A 113 -7.10 -1.75 -8.56
N ASP A 114 -8.03 -1.59 -7.61
CA ASP A 114 -8.71 -0.33 -7.33
C ASP A 114 -7.69 0.76 -6.96
N VAL A 115 -6.72 0.43 -6.09
CA VAL A 115 -5.63 1.34 -5.72
C VAL A 115 -4.77 1.74 -6.94
N ALA A 116 -4.50 0.80 -7.86
CA ALA A 116 -3.75 1.10 -9.07
C ALA A 116 -4.54 2.04 -10.01
N GLU A 117 -5.85 1.84 -10.13
CA GLU A 117 -6.74 2.71 -10.89
C GLU A 117 -6.83 4.12 -10.28
N MET A 118 -7.03 4.22 -8.97
CA MET A 118 -7.05 5.51 -8.26
C MET A 118 -5.74 6.28 -8.45
N GLN A 119 -4.59 5.60 -8.41
CA GLN A 119 -3.29 6.21 -8.69
C GLN A 119 -3.17 6.70 -10.14
N ALA A 120 -3.71 5.94 -11.10
CA ALA A 120 -3.71 6.36 -12.50
C ALA A 120 -4.58 7.60 -12.72
N GLN A 121 -5.76 7.65 -12.07
CA GLN A 121 -6.62 8.82 -12.09
C GLN A 121 -5.95 10.04 -11.45
N LEU A 122 -5.29 9.85 -10.30
CA LEU A 122 -4.54 10.91 -9.63
C LEU A 122 -3.44 11.48 -10.52
N ARG A 123 -2.60 10.63 -11.13
CA ARG A 123 -1.54 11.08 -12.05
C ARG A 123 -2.11 11.90 -13.20
N LYS A 124 -3.23 11.46 -13.77
CA LYS A 124 -3.92 12.19 -14.85
C LYS A 124 -4.44 13.55 -14.38
N ALA A 125 -5.02 13.62 -13.18
CA ALA A 125 -5.50 14.87 -12.59
C ALA A 125 -4.36 15.85 -12.32
N GLU A 126 -3.21 15.35 -11.84
CA GLU A 126 -2.00 16.16 -11.62
C GLU A 126 -1.42 16.70 -12.94
N LEU A 127 -1.37 15.86 -13.99
CA LEU A 127 -0.91 16.25 -15.34
C LEU A 127 -1.82 17.28 -16.02
N SER A 128 -3.13 17.22 -15.76
CA SER A 128 -4.14 18.09 -16.40
C SER A 128 -4.32 19.41 -15.65
N ARG A 129 -3.62 19.62 -14.54
CA ARG A 129 -3.79 20.81 -13.70
C ARG A 129 -3.20 22.05 -14.39
N PRO A 130 -3.93 23.19 -14.44
CA PRO A 130 -3.39 24.46 -14.90
C PRO A 130 -2.20 24.92 -14.04
N GLN A 131 -1.12 25.34 -14.70
CA GLN A 131 0.05 25.90 -14.04
C GLN A 131 -0.33 27.13 -13.21
N THR A 132 0.21 27.19 -11.99
CA THR A 132 -0.05 28.30 -11.07
C THR A 132 0.54 29.60 -11.61
N SER A 133 0.08 30.78 -11.16
CA SER A 133 0.72 32.03 -11.59
C SER A 133 2.18 32.10 -11.15
N ALA A 134 2.54 31.47 -10.02
CA ALA A 134 3.91 31.33 -9.56
C ALA A 134 4.72 30.42 -10.50
N GLU A 135 4.17 29.26 -10.89
CA GLU A 135 4.80 28.36 -11.86
C GLU A 135 4.94 29.02 -13.23
N ARG A 136 3.90 29.71 -13.71
CA ARG A 136 3.93 30.49 -14.96
C ARG A 136 4.95 31.62 -14.89
N SER A 137 4.99 32.37 -13.80
CA SER A 137 5.98 33.44 -13.59
C SER A 137 7.39 32.89 -13.48
N THR A 138 7.59 31.73 -12.86
CA THR A 138 8.89 31.06 -12.86
C THR A 138 9.26 30.57 -14.26
N GLU A 139 8.30 30.05 -15.03
CA GLU A 139 8.53 29.56 -16.40
C GLU A 139 8.82 30.72 -17.38
N GLU A 140 8.18 31.88 -17.19
CA GLU A 140 8.50 33.13 -17.87
C GLU A 140 9.89 33.64 -17.48
N ALA A 141 10.20 33.70 -16.17
CA ALA A 141 11.53 34.08 -15.70
C ALA A 141 12.63 33.16 -16.24
N TRP A 142 12.36 31.85 -16.34
CA TRP A 142 13.29 30.88 -16.93
C TRP A 142 13.42 31.04 -18.44
N ARG A 143 12.33 31.37 -19.16
CA ARG A 143 12.39 31.69 -20.59
C ARG A 143 13.22 32.94 -20.86
N ASP A 144 13.04 33.99 -20.08
CA ASP A 144 13.80 35.22 -20.19
C ASP A 144 15.30 34.99 -19.90
N LEU A 145 15.59 34.14 -18.91
CA LEU A 145 16.95 33.78 -18.53
C LEU A 145 17.63 32.89 -19.59
N GLN A 146 16.90 31.98 -20.24
CA GLN A 146 17.39 31.23 -21.40
C GLN A 146 17.63 32.12 -22.62
N ALA A 147 16.74 33.08 -22.90
CA ALA A 147 16.92 34.05 -23.98
C ALA A 147 18.15 34.94 -23.75
N ALA A 148 18.52 35.19 -22.50
CA ALA A 148 19.75 35.87 -22.09
C ALA A 148 20.99 34.94 -22.07
N GLY A 149 20.87 33.69 -22.48
CA GLY A 149 21.98 32.72 -22.59
C GLY A 149 22.28 31.91 -21.33
N GLY A 150 21.39 31.93 -20.33
CA GLY A 150 21.52 31.09 -19.14
C GLY A 150 20.96 29.68 -19.35
N GLU A 151 21.61 28.67 -18.77
CA GLU A 151 21.13 27.28 -18.85
C GLU A 151 20.04 27.02 -17.80
N ARG A 152 18.92 26.41 -18.24
CA ARG A 152 17.89 25.90 -17.33
C ARG A 152 18.42 24.62 -16.69
N PRO A 153 18.48 24.52 -15.35
CA PRO A 153 18.76 23.24 -14.71
C PRO A 153 17.64 22.27 -15.09
N VAL A 154 17.98 21.17 -15.77
CA VAL A 154 17.04 20.05 -15.94
C VAL A 154 16.89 19.42 -14.56
N MET A 155 15.90 19.90 -13.81
CA MET A 155 15.58 19.34 -12.51
C MET A 155 14.81 18.06 -12.76
N ASP A 156 15.52 16.93 -12.79
CA ASP A 156 14.89 15.63 -12.66
C ASP A 156 14.31 15.55 -11.24
N LEU A 157 12.98 15.63 -11.12
CA LEU A 157 12.24 15.52 -9.87
C LEU A 157 12.65 14.26 -9.07
N ARG A 158 13.14 13.23 -9.77
CA ARG A 158 13.64 12.00 -9.16
C ARG A 158 14.97 12.21 -8.44
N ASP A 159 15.86 13.02 -8.98
CA ASP A 159 17.15 13.37 -8.37
C ASP A 159 16.95 14.31 -7.16
N GLU A 160 15.97 15.21 -7.20
CA GLU A 160 15.64 16.05 -6.04
C GLU A 160 15.03 15.23 -4.90
N LEU A 161 14.12 14.31 -5.23
CA LEU A 161 13.53 13.42 -4.24
C LEU A 161 14.61 12.56 -3.58
N LEU A 162 15.50 11.98 -4.38
CA LEU A 162 16.64 11.19 -3.92
C LEU A 162 17.59 12.01 -3.03
N LYS A 163 17.90 13.26 -3.41
CA LYS A 163 18.69 14.19 -2.58
C LYS A 163 17.99 14.50 -1.25
N SER A 164 16.68 14.71 -1.25
CA SER A 164 15.91 14.99 -0.03
C SER A 164 15.89 13.79 0.91
N GLU A 165 15.80 12.57 0.37
CA GLU A 165 15.85 11.33 1.14
C GLU A 165 17.23 11.11 1.74
N MET A 166 18.30 11.38 0.98
CA MET A 166 19.68 11.32 1.47
C MET A 166 19.95 12.36 2.58
N ASP A 167 19.46 13.58 2.41
CA ASP A 167 19.60 14.64 3.41
C ASP A 167 18.84 14.31 4.70
N ARG A 168 17.65 13.69 4.57
CA ARG A 168 16.90 13.19 5.73
C ARG A 168 17.64 12.06 6.44
N ALA A 169 18.13 11.07 5.71
CA ALA A 169 18.91 9.97 6.27
C ALA A 169 20.20 10.46 6.96
N ALA A 170 20.88 11.47 6.39
CA ALA A 170 22.05 12.07 7.00
C ALA A 170 21.74 12.79 8.33
N ARG A 171 20.60 13.48 8.41
CA ARG A 171 20.13 14.13 9.66
C ARG A 171 19.73 13.11 10.72
N GLU A 172 19.04 12.04 10.32
CA GLU A 172 18.65 10.95 11.23
C GLU A 172 19.88 10.22 11.78
N ALA A 173 20.87 9.91 10.94
CA ALA A 173 22.14 9.31 11.38
C ALA A 173 22.96 10.23 12.29
N ALA A 174 22.93 11.55 12.06
CA ALA A 174 23.58 12.52 12.94
C ALA A 174 22.89 12.61 14.31
N ALA A 175 21.56 12.60 14.34
CA ALA A 175 20.79 12.57 15.58
C ALA A 175 21.02 11.28 16.38
N GLU A 176 21.12 10.14 15.70
CA GLU A 176 21.38 8.85 16.34
C GLU A 176 22.77 8.79 16.98
N LYS A 177 23.80 9.34 16.32
CA LYS A 177 25.15 9.49 16.90
C LYS A 177 25.14 10.38 18.15
N GLN A 178 24.42 11.50 18.11
CA GLN A 178 24.29 12.39 19.27
C GLN A 178 23.57 11.71 20.43
N LEU A 179 22.54 10.91 20.16
CA LEU A 179 21.83 10.12 21.16
C LEU A 179 22.72 9.03 21.77
N GLU A 180 23.51 8.33 20.98
CA GLU A 180 24.49 7.33 21.45
C GLU A 180 25.56 7.97 22.35
N GLU A 181 26.06 9.15 21.99
CA GLU A 181 27.00 9.90 22.82
C GLU A 181 26.38 10.37 24.14
N MET A 182 25.12 10.83 24.12
CA MET A 182 24.39 11.19 25.34
C MET A 182 24.12 9.97 26.22
N LYS A 183 23.72 8.84 25.64
CA LYS A 183 23.53 7.56 26.38
C LYS A 183 24.82 7.07 27.01
N LYS A 184 25.96 7.17 26.32
CA LYS A 184 27.27 6.79 26.87
C LYS A 184 27.71 7.68 28.03
N LYS A 185 27.39 8.98 27.99
CA LYS A 185 27.65 9.91 29.10
C LYS A 185 26.77 9.59 30.31
N LEU A 186 25.48 9.35 30.10
CA LEU A 186 24.52 8.98 31.16
C LEU A 186 24.78 7.62 31.82
N ARG A 187 25.49 6.71 31.16
CA ARG A 187 25.86 5.39 31.70
C ARG A 187 27.17 5.39 32.51
N LYS A 188 27.88 6.52 32.53
CA LYS A 188 29.20 6.66 33.14
C LYS A 188 29.17 7.47 34.45
N ASP A 189 28.02 8.06 34.77
CA ASP A 189 27.64 8.58 36.08
C ASP A 189 26.80 7.53 36.84
#